data_AF-A0A0N0CUE1-F1
#
_entry.id   AF-A0A0N0CUE1-F1
#
_cell.length_a   1.000
_cell.length_b   1.000
_cell.length_c   1.000
_cell.angle_alpha   90.00
_cell.angle_beta   90.00
_cell.angle_gamma   90.00
#
_symmetry.space_group_name_H-M   'P 1'
#
loop_
_entity.id
_entity.type
_entity.pdbx_description
1 polymer ?
#
loop_
_entity_poly.entity_id
_entity_poly.type
_entity_poly.pdbx_seq_one_letter_code
_entity_poly.pdbx_strand_id
1 'polypeptide(L)'
;MTAAVFSFGAFISGGLNAHADDSSSHTFVIFDRSGNFIENKNLSNEYDDWTGNQLKEELRQEGFIVDSKSNIDNYYNSPFTDVSVIAPKHILTLNYVDQNGKTVYVEKHAVTNYGQTDVQKNLSDNYTVDNDQKSVNNSNTNYTVKVTAKDGINDSFQQKENDIFTDTPAVNEVSSSNDLSTQSGNSYTYNANITIQDQTGKRLGSYVLSNEDSNIVSFDEIIENYNNDYDTSGLPKYVDLTQGNQIFTVNSHNVDEDNKPIGNNDKVVFKIIDQHGNFVEYLTFNTYGKNLKLLN
;
A
#
# COMPACT_ATOMS: atom_id res chain seq x y z
N MET A 1 -68.72 27.62 -19.29
CA MET A 1 -67.84 28.43 -20.17
C MET A 1 -67.52 29.71 -19.42
N THR A 2 -66.23 30.10 -19.39
CA THR A 2 -65.67 31.44 -19.06
C THR A 2 -65.98 32.01 -17.67
N ALA A 3 -65.06 32.65 -16.93
CA ALA A 3 -63.63 32.93 -17.07
C ALA A 3 -63.11 33.25 -15.65
N ALA A 4 -61.88 32.85 -15.33
CA ALA A 4 -61.18 33.35 -14.15
C ALA A 4 -60.05 34.27 -14.61
N VAL A 5 -60.14 35.53 -14.19
CA VAL A 5 -59.10 36.54 -14.31
C VAL A 5 -58.12 36.33 -13.16
N PHE A 6 -56.83 36.21 -13.46
CA PHE A 6 -55.77 36.52 -12.51
C PHE A 6 -54.70 37.36 -13.21
N SER A 7 -54.50 38.55 -12.64
CA SER A 7 -53.47 39.52 -12.99
C SER A 7 -52.39 39.46 -11.90
N PHE A 8 -51.16 39.19 -12.30
CA PHE A 8 -49.90 39.58 -11.64
C PHE A 8 -48.91 39.64 -12.80
N GLY A 9 -48.11 40.67 -13.04
CA GLY A 9 -47.42 41.63 -12.20
C GLY A 9 -46.14 41.91 -12.99
N ALA A 10 -45.83 43.18 -13.24
CA ALA A 10 -44.72 43.58 -14.08
C ALA A 10 -43.37 43.03 -13.55
N PHE A 11 -42.60 42.34 -14.38
CA PHE A 11 -41.19 42.08 -14.10
C PHE A 11 -40.33 43.18 -14.70
N ILE A 12 -39.62 43.83 -13.80
CA ILE A 12 -38.60 44.86 -14.02
C ILE A 12 -37.50 44.25 -14.89
N SER A 13 -37.21 44.86 -16.05
CA SER A 13 -36.02 44.55 -16.84
C SER A 13 -34.79 45.17 -16.15
N GLY A 14 -34.29 44.48 -15.13
CA GLY A 14 -32.93 44.68 -14.66
C GLY A 14 -31.99 43.93 -15.60
N GLY A 15 -31.19 44.65 -16.37
CA GLY A 15 -30.11 44.06 -17.16
C GLY A 15 -29.15 43.32 -16.24
N LEU A 16 -29.28 41.99 -16.21
CA LEU A 16 -28.23 41.10 -15.76
C LEU A 16 -27.18 41.07 -16.87
N ASN A 17 -26.09 41.82 -16.69
CA ASN A 17 -24.81 41.39 -17.21
C ASN A 17 -24.46 40.10 -16.47
N ALA A 18 -25.01 38.98 -16.94
CA ALA A 18 -24.42 37.68 -16.68
C ALA A 18 -23.10 37.67 -17.44
N HIS A 19 -22.01 38.01 -16.73
CA HIS A 19 -20.71 37.52 -17.14
C HIS A 19 -20.81 36.01 -16.98
N ALA A 20 -21.07 35.31 -18.08
CA ALA A 20 -20.78 33.88 -18.11
C ALA A 20 -19.27 33.77 -17.89
N ASP A 21 -18.88 33.31 -16.70
CA ASP A 21 -17.58 32.70 -16.50
C ASP A 21 -17.59 31.44 -17.38
N ASP A 22 -17.09 31.55 -18.61
CA ASP A 22 -16.79 30.42 -19.47
C ASP A 22 -15.53 29.72 -18.92
N SER A 23 -15.57 29.24 -17.68
CA SER A 23 -14.54 28.35 -17.16
C SER A 23 -14.73 26.99 -17.83
N SER A 24 -14.07 26.79 -18.97
CA SER A 24 -13.99 25.47 -19.60
C SER A 24 -13.33 24.51 -18.60
N SER A 25 -14.01 23.42 -18.24
CA SER A 25 -13.40 22.35 -17.43
C SER A 25 -12.69 21.38 -18.35
N HIS A 26 -11.50 20.94 -17.97
CA HIS A 26 -10.75 19.90 -18.66
C HIS A 26 -10.83 18.58 -17.89
N THR A 27 -11.02 17.46 -18.60
CA THR A 27 -11.07 16.14 -17.97
C THR A 27 -9.76 15.39 -18.17
N PHE A 28 -9.12 15.03 -17.07
CA PHE A 28 -7.98 14.12 -17.05
C PHE A 28 -8.44 12.71 -16.75
N VAL A 29 -8.05 11.76 -17.59
CA VAL A 29 -8.38 10.34 -17.45
C VAL A 29 -7.14 9.63 -16.93
N ILE A 30 -7.20 9.14 -15.69
CA ILE A 30 -6.03 8.61 -14.99
C ILE A 30 -5.96 7.09 -15.17
N PHE A 31 -4.78 6.59 -15.57
CA PHE A 31 -4.51 5.17 -15.76
C PHE A 31 -3.23 4.76 -15.04
N ASP A 32 -3.16 3.53 -14.54
CA ASP A 32 -1.89 2.96 -14.10
C ASP A 32 -0.96 2.61 -15.29
N ARG A 33 0.31 2.30 -15.02
CA ARG A 33 1.29 1.87 -16.04
C ARG A 33 0.90 0.60 -16.80
N SER A 34 -0.05 -0.19 -16.30
CA SER A 34 -0.57 -1.39 -16.98
C SER A 34 -1.78 -1.07 -17.87
N GLY A 35 -2.23 0.19 -17.90
CA GLY A 35 -3.38 0.65 -18.67
C GLY A 35 -4.71 0.45 -17.95
N ASN A 36 -4.72 0.12 -16.66
CA ASN A 36 -5.97 0.04 -15.90
C ASN A 36 -6.49 1.44 -15.61
N PHE A 37 -7.76 1.67 -15.91
CA PHE A 37 -8.44 2.92 -15.54
C PHE A 37 -8.51 3.05 -14.01
N ILE A 38 -8.18 4.23 -13.52
CA ILE A 38 -8.23 4.60 -12.10
C ILE A 38 -9.46 5.49 -11.86
N GLU A 39 -9.45 6.70 -12.44
CA GLU A 39 -10.52 7.68 -12.25
C GLU A 39 -10.47 8.81 -13.30
N ASN A 40 -11.47 9.69 -13.26
CA ASN A 40 -11.47 10.96 -13.97
C ASN A 40 -11.31 12.11 -12.98
N LYS A 41 -10.40 13.06 -13.25
CA LYS A 41 -10.33 14.34 -12.52
C LYS A 41 -10.74 15.48 -13.44
N ASN A 42 -11.63 16.36 -12.96
CA ASN A 42 -12.06 17.54 -13.69
C ASN A 42 -11.49 18.77 -13.02
N LEU A 43 -10.71 19.56 -13.75
CA LEU A 43 -10.12 20.79 -13.24
C LEU A 43 -10.59 21.97 -14.09
N SER A 44 -10.78 23.14 -13.47
CA SER A 44 -11.12 24.37 -14.18
C SER A 44 -9.90 24.92 -14.90
N ASN A 45 -10.04 25.28 -16.18
CA ASN A 45 -8.97 25.89 -16.97
C ASN A 45 -8.82 27.38 -16.64
N GLU A 46 -8.50 27.71 -15.40
CA GLU A 46 -8.26 29.11 -15.03
C GLU A 46 -6.87 29.58 -15.50
N TYR A 47 -5.84 28.71 -15.48
CA TYR A 47 -4.52 28.98 -16.05
C TYR A 47 -3.75 27.71 -16.46
N ASP A 48 -3.20 27.74 -17.65
CA ASP A 48 -2.60 26.64 -18.41
C ASP A 48 -1.50 25.82 -17.67
N ASP A 49 -0.39 26.44 -17.25
CA ASP A 49 0.67 25.69 -16.52
C ASP A 49 0.29 25.35 -15.07
N TRP A 50 -0.77 25.98 -14.54
CA TRP A 50 -1.20 25.78 -13.16
C TRP A 50 -2.00 24.50 -13.01
N THR A 51 -2.89 24.18 -13.96
CA THR A 51 -3.75 22.98 -13.92
C THR A 51 -2.94 21.68 -13.94
N GLY A 52 -1.92 21.58 -14.79
CA GLY A 52 -1.07 20.38 -14.88
C GLY A 52 -0.23 20.17 -13.60
N ASN A 53 0.30 21.25 -13.03
CA ASN A 53 1.06 21.20 -11.77
C ASN A 53 0.15 20.92 -10.56
N GLN A 54 -1.06 21.49 -10.53
CA GLN A 54 -2.06 21.19 -9.51
C GLN A 54 -2.43 19.70 -9.55
N LEU A 55 -2.70 19.15 -10.74
CA LEU A 55 -3.00 17.73 -10.90
C LEU A 55 -1.85 16.84 -10.44
N LYS A 56 -0.61 17.17 -10.82
CA LYS A 56 0.60 16.45 -10.36
C LYS A 56 0.67 16.43 -8.83
N GLU A 57 0.38 17.56 -8.19
CA GLU A 57 0.40 17.68 -6.73
C GLU A 57 -0.75 16.92 -6.05
N GLU A 58 -1.97 16.99 -6.59
CA GLU A 58 -3.12 16.21 -6.10
C GLU A 58 -2.84 14.70 -6.18
N LEU A 59 -2.37 14.24 -7.34
CA LEU A 59 -1.99 12.83 -7.55
C LEU A 59 -0.86 12.40 -6.61
N ARG A 60 0.14 13.26 -6.39
CA ARG A 60 1.23 13.00 -5.44
C ARG A 60 0.73 12.86 -4.00
N GLN A 61 -0.23 13.68 -3.58
CA GLN A 61 -0.84 13.59 -2.25
C GLN A 61 -1.65 12.28 -2.07
N GLU A 62 -2.17 11.74 -3.16
CA GLU A 62 -2.85 10.44 -3.20
C GLU A 62 -1.86 9.26 -3.31
N GLY A 63 -0.55 9.53 -3.38
CA GLY A 63 0.52 8.53 -3.47
C GLY A 63 0.83 8.06 -4.90
N PHE A 64 0.26 8.69 -5.92
CA PHE A 64 0.56 8.44 -7.32
C PHE A 64 1.79 9.21 -7.79
N ILE A 65 2.47 8.67 -8.80
CA ILE A 65 3.57 9.34 -9.50
C ILE A 65 3.17 9.50 -10.94
N VAL A 66 3.12 10.73 -11.45
CA VAL A 66 2.85 10.93 -12.87
C VAL A 66 4.04 10.39 -13.67
N ASP A 67 3.77 9.47 -14.59
CA ASP A 67 4.82 8.91 -15.44
C ASP A 67 5.45 10.03 -16.28
N SER A 68 6.78 10.04 -16.36
CA SER A 68 7.54 10.94 -17.24
C SER A 68 7.05 10.97 -18.69
N LYS A 69 6.39 9.90 -19.15
CA LYS A 69 5.80 9.77 -20.50
C LYS A 69 4.36 10.28 -20.60
N SER A 70 3.78 10.75 -19.50
CA SER A 70 2.42 11.27 -19.46
C SER A 70 2.30 12.58 -20.26
N ASN A 71 1.18 12.74 -20.98
CA ASN A 71 0.90 13.94 -21.78
C ASN A 71 0.27 15.07 -20.97
N ILE A 72 0.43 15.05 -19.64
CA ILE A 72 -0.19 16.00 -18.70
C ILE A 72 0.12 17.47 -19.03
N ASP A 73 1.26 17.76 -19.66
CA ASP A 73 1.68 19.12 -20.01
C ASP A 73 1.21 19.55 -21.43
N ASN A 74 0.58 18.65 -22.21
CA ASN A 74 0.13 18.88 -23.59
C ASN A 74 -1.41 18.81 -23.73
N TYR A 75 -2.16 19.27 -22.72
CA TYR A 75 -3.60 19.08 -22.66
C TYR A 75 -4.44 20.10 -23.46
N TYR A 76 -3.82 21.14 -24.01
CA TYR A 76 -4.48 22.30 -24.65
C TYR A 76 -5.32 22.02 -25.91
N ASN A 77 -5.20 20.84 -26.51
CA ASN A 77 -5.81 20.54 -27.83
C ASN A 77 -6.95 19.52 -27.77
N SER A 78 -7.36 19.08 -26.58
CA SER A 78 -8.37 18.04 -26.39
C SER A 78 -9.22 18.37 -25.17
N PRO A 79 -10.52 18.04 -25.13
CA PRO A 79 -11.29 18.09 -23.88
C PRO A 79 -10.90 16.99 -22.88
N PHE A 80 -10.10 16.01 -23.34
CA PHE A 80 -9.62 14.87 -22.55
C PHE A 80 -8.11 14.70 -22.64
N THR A 81 -7.45 14.45 -21.52
CA THR A 81 -6.04 14.06 -21.49
C THR A 81 -5.84 12.78 -20.70
N ASP A 82 -5.28 11.77 -21.34
CA ASP A 82 -4.85 10.56 -20.67
C ASP A 82 -3.58 10.84 -19.88
N VAL A 83 -3.61 10.49 -18.59
CA VAL A 83 -2.49 10.65 -17.66
C VAL A 83 -2.12 9.28 -17.15
N SER A 84 -0.91 8.83 -17.46
CA SER A 84 -0.37 7.59 -16.90
C SER A 84 0.33 7.87 -15.57
N VAL A 85 0.07 7.03 -14.57
CA VAL A 85 0.65 7.12 -13.24
C VAL A 85 1.24 5.79 -12.77
N ILE A 86 2.21 5.87 -11.87
CA ILE A 86 2.65 4.77 -11.01
C ILE A 86 1.77 4.82 -9.77
N ALA A 87 1.05 3.74 -9.50
CA ALA A 87 0.19 3.62 -8.34
C ALA A 87 0.83 2.80 -7.22
N PRO A 88 0.55 3.12 -5.95
CA PRO A 88 0.94 2.29 -4.83
C PRO A 88 0.44 0.85 -5.01
N LYS A 89 1.31 -0.10 -4.68
CA LYS A 89 1.04 -1.52 -4.71
C LYS A 89 0.79 -2.06 -3.31
N HIS A 90 0.06 -3.16 -3.23
CA HIS A 90 -0.02 -4.03 -2.05
C HIS A 90 0.25 -5.48 -2.45
N ILE A 91 0.37 -6.36 -1.46
CA ILE A 91 0.49 -7.79 -1.70
C ILE A 91 -0.90 -8.45 -1.72
N LEU A 92 -1.26 -9.00 -2.87
CA LEU A 92 -2.37 -9.91 -3.03
C LEU A 92 -1.88 -11.35 -2.81
N THR A 93 -2.45 -12.03 -1.82
CA THR A 93 -2.17 -13.44 -1.52
C THR A 93 -3.30 -14.33 -2.04
N LEU A 94 -2.97 -15.24 -2.95
CA LEU A 94 -3.87 -16.26 -3.47
C LEU A 94 -3.60 -17.59 -2.75
N ASN A 95 -4.63 -18.10 -2.08
CA ASN A 95 -4.59 -19.36 -1.38
C ASN A 95 -5.37 -20.40 -2.19
N TYR A 96 -4.67 -21.35 -2.81
CA TYR A 96 -5.28 -22.40 -3.59
C TYR A 96 -5.64 -23.56 -2.68
N VAL A 97 -6.93 -23.88 -2.60
CA VAL A 97 -7.50 -24.84 -1.65
C VAL A 97 -8.21 -25.94 -2.42
N ASP A 98 -7.87 -27.19 -2.12
CA ASP A 98 -8.47 -28.37 -2.76
C ASP A 98 -9.93 -28.60 -2.33
N GLN A 99 -10.56 -29.60 -2.94
CA GLN A 99 -11.92 -30.04 -2.61
C GLN A 99 -12.10 -30.54 -1.16
N ASN A 100 -11.02 -30.81 -0.43
CA ASN A 100 -11.04 -31.25 0.96
C ASN A 100 -10.79 -30.10 1.95
N GLY A 101 -10.58 -28.88 1.46
CA GLY A 101 -10.28 -27.71 2.30
C GLY A 101 -8.80 -27.57 2.66
N LYS A 102 -7.89 -28.31 2.02
CA LYS A 102 -6.45 -28.24 2.24
C LYS A 102 -5.81 -27.19 1.31
N THR A 103 -4.99 -26.29 1.86
CA THR A 103 -4.16 -25.41 1.04
C THR A 103 -3.06 -26.21 0.34
N VAL A 104 -3.07 -26.17 -0.99
CA VAL A 104 -2.12 -26.90 -1.84
C VAL A 104 -1.05 -26.01 -2.44
N TYR A 105 -1.33 -24.71 -2.60
CA TYR A 105 -0.39 -23.73 -3.17
C TYR A 105 -0.73 -22.33 -2.65
N VAL A 106 0.30 -21.48 -2.47
CA VAL A 106 0.14 -20.08 -2.07
C VAL A 106 0.96 -19.22 -3.00
N GLU A 107 0.33 -18.19 -3.55
CA GLU A 107 0.97 -17.26 -4.47
C GLU A 107 0.81 -15.83 -3.97
N LYS A 108 1.85 -15.03 -4.10
CA LYS A 108 1.85 -13.62 -3.69
C LYS A 108 2.19 -12.75 -4.89
N HIS A 109 1.41 -11.72 -5.13
CA HIS A 109 1.61 -10.75 -6.20
C HIS A 109 1.68 -9.34 -5.64
N ALA A 110 2.66 -8.54 -6.11
CA ALA A 110 2.62 -7.10 -5.91
C ALA A 110 1.72 -6.48 -6.99
N VAL A 111 0.57 -5.95 -6.59
CA VAL A 111 -0.47 -5.43 -7.49
C VAL A 111 -0.91 -4.04 -7.04
N THR A 112 -1.41 -3.22 -7.95
CA THR A 112 -2.13 -1.99 -7.60
C THR A 112 -3.54 -2.36 -7.13
N ASN A 113 -4.28 -1.43 -6.52
CA ASN A 113 -5.71 -1.66 -6.21
C ASN A 113 -6.61 -1.76 -7.45
N TYR A 114 -6.05 -1.61 -8.64
CA TYR A 114 -6.78 -1.51 -9.90
C TYR A 114 -6.53 -2.73 -10.78
N GLY A 115 -7.53 -3.09 -11.59
CA GLY A 115 -7.45 -4.23 -12.50
C GLY A 115 -7.70 -5.59 -11.84
N GLN A 116 -7.22 -6.64 -12.50
CA GLN A 116 -7.43 -8.04 -12.09
C GLN A 116 -6.15 -8.86 -12.24
N THR A 117 -6.00 -9.88 -11.39
CA THR A 117 -4.92 -10.86 -11.47
C THR A 117 -5.47 -12.18 -11.99
N ASP A 118 -4.80 -12.76 -12.97
CA ASP A 118 -5.09 -14.10 -13.49
C ASP A 118 -4.62 -15.17 -12.48
N VAL A 119 -5.52 -16.09 -12.18
CA VAL A 119 -5.36 -17.12 -11.14
C VAL A 119 -4.75 -18.42 -11.70
N GLN A 120 -4.65 -18.58 -13.02
CA GLN A 120 -4.17 -19.84 -13.62
C GLN A 120 -2.68 -19.84 -13.95
N LYS A 121 -2.05 -18.66 -14.00
CA LYS A 121 -0.73 -18.47 -14.63
C LYS A 121 0.38 -19.35 -14.05
N ASN A 122 0.38 -19.58 -12.73
CA ASN A 122 1.48 -20.25 -12.03
C ASN A 122 1.04 -21.53 -11.30
N LEU A 123 -0.23 -21.92 -11.40
CA LEU A 123 -0.71 -23.17 -10.83
C LEU A 123 -0.20 -24.35 -11.67
N SER A 124 0.34 -25.37 -11.01
CA SER A 124 0.83 -26.56 -11.72
C SER A 124 -0.29 -27.26 -12.52
N ASP A 125 0.09 -27.94 -13.60
CA ASP A 125 -0.84 -28.71 -14.44
C ASP A 125 -1.60 -29.81 -13.69
N ASN A 126 -1.26 -30.08 -12.43
CA ASN A 126 -1.90 -31.06 -11.57
C ASN A 126 -3.27 -30.63 -11.04
N TYR A 127 -3.59 -29.34 -11.13
CA TYR A 127 -4.84 -28.80 -10.61
C TYR A 127 -5.60 -28.05 -11.69
N THR A 128 -6.91 -27.99 -11.53
CA THR A 128 -7.79 -27.14 -12.34
C THR A 128 -8.50 -26.16 -11.43
N VAL A 129 -8.42 -24.87 -11.76
CA VAL A 129 -9.18 -23.80 -11.09
C VAL A 129 -10.65 -23.90 -11.53
N ASP A 130 -11.57 -23.66 -10.59
CA ASP A 130 -13.00 -23.56 -10.93
C ASP A 130 -13.24 -22.47 -11.98
N ASN A 131 -14.15 -22.72 -12.92
CA ASN A 131 -14.29 -21.88 -14.12
C ASN A 131 -14.76 -20.45 -13.81
N ASP A 132 -15.37 -20.25 -12.64
CA ASP A 132 -15.83 -18.96 -12.14
C ASP A 132 -14.74 -18.14 -11.44
N GLN A 133 -13.57 -18.74 -11.15
CA GLN A 133 -12.47 -18.09 -10.41
C GLN A 133 -11.21 -17.84 -11.25
N LYS A 134 -11.35 -17.60 -12.56
CA LYS A 134 -10.20 -17.38 -13.47
C LYS A 134 -9.42 -16.09 -13.21
N SER A 135 -10.08 -15.10 -12.59
CA SER A 135 -9.48 -13.80 -12.28
C SER A 135 -9.97 -13.29 -10.94
N VAL A 136 -9.11 -12.58 -10.22
CA VAL A 136 -9.45 -11.93 -8.95
C VAL A 136 -9.25 -10.42 -9.06
N ASN A 137 -10.11 -9.65 -8.42
CA ASN A 137 -9.93 -8.19 -8.34
C ASN A 137 -8.72 -7.86 -7.47
N ASN A 138 -7.84 -6.99 -7.97
CA ASN A 138 -6.62 -6.64 -7.26
C ASN A 138 -6.89 -5.87 -5.95
N SER A 139 -8.05 -5.27 -5.75
CA SER A 139 -8.41 -4.63 -4.47
C SER A 139 -8.47 -5.60 -3.27
N ASN A 140 -8.43 -6.91 -3.51
CA ASN A 140 -8.30 -7.90 -2.44
C ASN A 140 -6.85 -8.00 -1.95
N THR A 141 -6.67 -8.24 -0.65
CA THR A 141 -5.36 -8.57 -0.06
C THR A 141 -5.17 -10.09 0.11
N ASN A 142 -6.26 -10.82 0.34
CA ASN A 142 -6.27 -12.26 0.48
C ASN A 142 -7.47 -12.83 -0.27
N TYR A 143 -7.25 -13.87 -1.08
CA TYR A 143 -8.32 -14.53 -1.83
C TYR A 143 -8.12 -16.05 -1.84
N THR A 144 -9.23 -16.79 -1.72
CA THR A 144 -9.22 -18.25 -1.76
C THR A 144 -9.69 -18.74 -3.12
N VAL A 145 -8.84 -19.52 -3.77
CA VAL A 145 -9.09 -20.13 -5.07
C VAL A 145 -9.39 -21.60 -4.84
N LYS A 146 -10.56 -22.05 -5.27
CA LYS A 146 -10.92 -23.46 -5.21
C LYS A 146 -10.31 -24.17 -6.41
N VAL A 147 -9.64 -25.28 -6.13
CA VAL A 147 -9.03 -26.12 -7.16
C VAL A 147 -9.48 -27.56 -7.01
N THR A 148 -9.49 -28.27 -8.13
CA THR A 148 -9.70 -29.72 -8.15
C THR A 148 -8.41 -30.39 -8.60
N ALA A 149 -7.92 -31.34 -7.81
CA ALA A 149 -6.77 -32.16 -8.21
C ALA A 149 -7.16 -33.12 -9.35
N LYS A 150 -6.27 -33.29 -10.33
CA LYS A 150 -6.43 -34.33 -11.37
C LYS A 150 -6.29 -35.73 -10.75
N ASP A 151 -6.93 -36.72 -11.36
CA ASP A 151 -6.94 -38.10 -10.85
C ASP A 151 -5.53 -38.68 -10.67
N GLY A 152 -5.31 -39.35 -9.53
CA GLY A 152 -4.06 -40.08 -9.25
C GLY A 152 -2.93 -39.24 -8.63
N ILE A 153 -3.18 -37.99 -8.28
CA ILE A 153 -2.17 -37.10 -7.68
C ILE A 153 -2.14 -37.28 -6.16
N ASN A 154 -0.95 -37.59 -5.64
CA ASN A 154 -0.71 -37.61 -4.20
C ASN A 154 -0.37 -36.19 -3.72
N ASP A 155 -1.33 -35.56 -3.06
CA ASP A 155 -1.35 -34.16 -2.63
C ASP A 155 -0.40 -33.85 -1.44
N SER A 156 0.60 -34.70 -1.18
CA SER A 156 1.31 -34.70 0.10
C SER A 156 2.28 -33.54 0.28
N PHE A 157 2.70 -32.80 -0.76
CA PHE A 157 3.60 -31.67 -0.57
C PHE A 157 3.73 -30.85 -1.85
N GLN A 158 3.24 -29.59 -1.91
CA GLN A 158 3.79 -28.51 -2.76
C GLN A 158 3.40 -27.11 -2.22
N GLN A 159 3.70 -26.80 -0.96
CA GLN A 159 3.77 -25.40 -0.54
C GLN A 159 4.99 -24.77 -1.20
N LYS A 160 4.81 -24.10 -2.33
CA LYS A 160 5.84 -23.25 -2.91
C LYS A 160 5.29 -21.84 -2.97
N GLU A 161 5.68 -21.00 -2.03
CA GLU A 161 5.45 -19.57 -2.17
C GLU A 161 6.27 -19.09 -3.38
N ASN A 162 5.61 -18.47 -4.36
CA ASN A 162 6.36 -17.68 -5.34
C ASN A 162 6.85 -16.41 -4.65
N ASP A 163 8.14 -16.15 -4.78
CA ASP A 163 8.74 -14.89 -4.34
C ASP A 163 8.23 -13.75 -5.23
N ILE A 164 7.85 -12.64 -4.59
CA ILE A 164 7.41 -11.43 -5.27
C ILE A 164 8.64 -10.88 -6.00
N PHE A 165 8.57 -10.70 -7.31
CA PHE A 165 9.61 -9.97 -8.05
C PHE A 165 9.50 -8.50 -7.68
N THR A 166 10.28 -8.06 -6.68
CA THR A 166 10.34 -6.66 -6.24
C THR A 166 11.61 -5.98 -6.72
N ASP A 167 11.55 -4.65 -6.77
CA ASP A 167 12.70 -3.81 -7.06
C ASP A 167 13.69 -3.78 -5.88
N THR A 168 14.97 -3.59 -6.22
CA THR A 168 16.02 -3.31 -5.24
C THR A 168 15.92 -1.83 -4.84
N PRO A 169 15.78 -1.51 -3.54
CA PRO A 169 15.75 -0.11 -3.11
C PRO A 169 17.15 0.52 -3.15
N ALA A 170 17.21 1.84 -3.17
CA ALA A 170 18.39 2.55 -2.72
C ALA A 170 18.43 2.53 -1.18
N VAL A 171 19.54 2.08 -0.59
CA VAL A 171 19.73 2.00 0.87
C VAL A 171 20.74 3.04 1.31
N ASN A 172 20.37 3.87 2.28
CA ASN A 172 21.28 4.84 2.90
C ASN A 172 21.26 4.68 4.43
N GLU A 173 22.40 4.36 5.03
CA GLU A 173 22.53 4.31 6.50
C GLU A 173 22.45 5.72 7.11
N VAL A 174 21.73 5.87 8.21
CA VAL A 174 21.51 7.15 8.89
C VAL A 174 21.79 7.10 10.38
N SER A 175 22.14 8.26 10.94
CA SER A 175 22.60 8.39 12.31
C SER A 175 21.48 8.29 13.36
N SER A 176 20.21 8.48 12.95
CA SER A 176 19.06 8.40 13.85
C SER A 176 17.78 7.93 13.15
N SER A 177 16.84 7.38 13.92
CA SER A 177 15.53 6.91 13.43
C SER A 177 14.59 8.02 12.92
N ASN A 178 14.95 9.28 13.17
CA ASN A 178 14.21 10.46 12.72
C ASN A 178 14.98 11.23 11.64
N ASP A 179 16.13 10.70 11.20
CA ASP A 179 17.02 11.35 10.26
C ASP A 179 16.60 11.01 8.82
N LEU A 180 15.63 11.77 8.30
CA LEU A 180 15.26 11.76 6.88
C LEU A 180 16.26 12.58 6.02
N SER A 181 17.37 13.07 6.58
CA SER A 181 18.21 14.09 5.92
C SER A 181 19.14 13.57 4.83
N THR A 182 18.98 12.32 4.39
CA THR A 182 19.69 11.88 3.20
C THR A 182 19.17 12.66 2.00
N GLN A 183 20.09 13.29 1.28
CA GLN A 183 19.86 14.09 0.08
C GLN A 183 19.02 13.35 -0.99
N SER A 184 18.93 12.02 -0.88
CA SER A 184 18.14 11.10 -1.70
C SER A 184 16.67 10.95 -1.27
N GLY A 185 16.32 11.04 0.02
CA GLY A 185 14.94 10.80 0.49
C GLY A 185 13.91 11.78 -0.09
N ASN A 186 14.32 13.01 -0.42
CA ASN A 186 13.47 14.00 -1.10
C ASN A 186 13.41 13.83 -2.62
N SER A 187 14.23 12.95 -3.20
CA SER A 187 14.26 12.70 -4.65
C SER A 187 13.35 11.54 -5.06
N TYR A 188 13.02 10.65 -4.13
CA TYR A 188 12.23 9.45 -4.38
C TYR A 188 10.83 9.57 -3.77
N THR A 189 9.80 9.25 -4.55
CA THR A 189 8.41 9.32 -4.10
C THR A 189 8.13 8.37 -2.95
N TYR A 190 8.68 7.15 -2.98
CA TYR A 190 8.54 6.21 -1.88
C TYR A 190 9.83 6.17 -1.07
N ASN A 191 9.72 6.51 0.21
CA ASN A 191 10.82 6.40 1.16
C ASN A 191 10.30 6.10 2.57
N ALA A 192 11.09 5.37 3.33
CA ALA A 192 10.79 5.05 4.73
C ALA A 192 12.08 4.91 5.54
N ASN A 193 12.03 5.32 6.81
CA ASN A 193 13.08 4.97 7.77
C ASN A 193 12.82 3.58 8.34
N ILE A 194 13.83 2.72 8.24
CA ILE A 194 13.83 1.39 8.81
C ILE A 194 14.86 1.34 9.92
N THR A 195 14.42 0.98 11.13
CA THR A 195 15.31 0.82 12.29
C THR A 195 15.40 -0.66 12.66
N ILE A 196 16.63 -1.17 12.74
CA ILE A 196 16.90 -2.50 13.28
C ILE A 196 17.35 -2.33 14.73
N GLN A 197 16.73 -3.09 15.63
CA GLN A 197 17.10 -3.17 17.03
C GLN A 197 17.27 -4.62 17.47
N ASP A 198 18.08 -4.85 18.49
CA ASP A 198 18.15 -6.18 19.12
C ASP A 198 16.97 -6.43 20.05
N GLN A 199 16.90 -7.65 20.58
CA GLN A 199 15.86 -8.08 21.53
C GLN A 199 15.80 -7.26 22.83
N THR A 200 16.83 -6.47 23.15
CA THR A 200 16.86 -5.57 24.31
C THR A 200 16.29 -4.18 24.00
N GLY A 201 15.99 -3.90 22.73
CA GLY A 201 15.60 -2.58 22.24
C GLY A 201 16.80 -1.66 21.97
N LYS A 202 18.03 -2.19 22.02
CA LYS A 202 19.20 -1.43 21.61
C LYS A 202 19.22 -1.34 20.09
N ARG A 203 19.29 -0.12 19.58
CA ARG A 203 19.41 0.15 18.15
C ARG A 203 20.72 -0.43 17.60
N LEU A 204 20.61 -1.23 16.56
CA LEU A 204 21.72 -1.80 15.80
C LEU A 204 22.05 -0.97 14.57
N GLY A 205 21.04 -0.41 13.92
CA GLY A 205 21.19 0.48 12.77
C GLY A 205 19.89 1.16 12.38
N SER A 206 20.00 2.23 11.59
CA SER A 206 18.87 2.92 10.97
C SER A 206 19.20 3.20 9.52
N TYR A 207 18.23 3.01 8.64
CA TYR A 207 18.37 3.09 7.19
C TYR A 207 17.22 3.88 6.60
N VAL A 208 17.49 4.70 5.59
CA VAL A 208 16.48 5.22 4.68
C VAL A 208 16.46 4.32 3.45
N LEU A 209 15.32 3.66 3.22
CA LEU A 209 15.07 2.92 1.98
C LEU A 209 14.29 3.84 1.06
N SER A 210 14.64 3.83 -0.22
CA SER A 210 13.97 4.68 -1.21
C SER A 210 13.86 3.99 -2.56
N ASN A 211 12.76 4.23 -3.26
CA ASN A 211 12.53 3.72 -4.61
C ASN A 211 11.57 4.64 -5.38
N GLU A 212 11.81 4.78 -6.69
CA GLU A 212 11.03 5.65 -7.57
C GLU A 212 9.79 4.96 -8.16
N ASP A 213 9.85 3.64 -8.35
CA ASP A 213 8.90 2.89 -9.17
C ASP A 213 8.00 1.94 -8.37
N SER A 214 8.38 1.60 -7.14
CA SER A 214 7.65 0.66 -6.29
C SER A 214 7.75 1.03 -4.82
N ASN A 215 6.62 1.05 -4.14
CA ASN A 215 6.60 1.15 -2.68
C ASN A 215 6.92 -0.17 -1.98
N ILE A 216 6.85 -1.31 -2.69
CA ILE A 216 7.24 -2.60 -2.13
C ILE A 216 8.62 -2.96 -2.67
N VAL A 217 9.59 -3.09 -1.77
CA VAL A 217 11.00 -3.27 -2.09
C VAL A 217 11.59 -4.46 -1.33
N SER A 218 12.63 -5.10 -1.90
CA SER A 218 13.37 -6.15 -1.20
C SER A 218 14.08 -5.60 0.04
N PHE A 219 14.11 -6.42 1.11
CA PHE A 219 14.81 -6.10 2.35
C PHE A 219 16.18 -6.80 2.47
N ASP A 220 16.59 -7.54 1.44
CA ASP A 220 17.74 -8.45 1.48
C ASP A 220 19.05 -7.72 1.82
N GLU A 221 19.29 -6.55 1.23
CA GLU A 221 20.53 -5.78 1.46
C GLU A 221 20.72 -5.39 2.93
N ILE A 222 19.63 -5.14 3.67
CA ILE A 222 19.71 -4.84 5.11
C ILE A 222 19.85 -6.13 5.92
N ILE A 223 19.13 -7.18 5.54
CA ILE A 223 19.20 -8.49 6.20
C ILE A 223 20.63 -9.03 6.17
N GLU A 224 21.32 -8.93 5.03
CA GLU A 224 22.69 -9.42 4.85
C GLU A 224 23.69 -8.80 5.85
N ASN A 225 23.50 -7.55 6.25
CA ASN A 225 24.38 -6.88 7.23
C ASN A 225 24.30 -7.49 8.63
N TYR A 226 23.23 -8.22 8.96
CA TYR A 226 22.99 -8.74 10.32
C TYR A 226 23.04 -10.27 10.42
N ASN A 227 22.97 -10.99 9.30
CA ASN A 227 22.88 -12.46 9.26
C ASN A 227 24.00 -13.22 10.01
N ASN A 228 25.17 -12.61 10.21
CA ASN A 228 26.27 -13.27 10.90
C ASN A 228 26.13 -13.23 12.43
N ASP A 229 25.55 -12.15 12.96
CA ASP A 229 25.52 -11.88 14.40
C ASP A 229 24.11 -12.04 15.00
N TYR A 230 23.07 -12.00 14.16
CA TYR A 230 21.67 -12.01 14.56
C TYR A 230 20.82 -12.97 13.71
N ASP A 231 19.85 -13.59 14.36
CA ASP A 231 18.76 -14.32 13.72
C ASP A 231 17.79 -13.35 13.04
N THR A 232 17.88 -13.32 11.71
CA THR A 232 17.06 -12.52 10.80
C THR A 232 15.90 -13.31 10.20
N SER A 233 15.72 -14.58 10.58
CA SER A 233 14.67 -15.44 9.99
C SER A 233 13.24 -14.93 10.22
N GLY A 234 13.06 -14.09 11.24
CA GLY A 234 11.81 -13.40 11.54
C GLY A 234 11.60 -12.07 10.80
N LEU A 235 12.61 -11.57 10.07
CA LEU A 235 12.48 -10.36 9.27
C LEU A 235 11.67 -10.64 8.00
N PRO A 236 10.86 -9.68 7.53
CA PRO A 236 10.14 -9.85 6.27
C PRO A 236 11.14 -9.83 5.11
N LYS A 237 10.87 -10.58 4.05
CA LYS A 237 11.68 -10.48 2.81
C LYS A 237 11.51 -9.13 2.08
N TYR A 238 10.38 -8.45 2.30
CA TYR A 238 10.00 -7.23 1.61
C TYR A 238 9.43 -6.21 2.59
N VAL A 239 9.56 -4.92 2.27
CA VAL A 239 9.04 -3.81 3.07
C VAL A 239 8.15 -2.92 2.21
N ASP A 240 7.06 -2.44 2.79
CA ASP A 240 6.18 -1.43 2.20
C ASP A 240 6.55 -0.04 2.71
N LEU A 241 7.10 0.78 1.83
CA LEU A 241 7.57 2.13 2.13
C LEU A 241 6.43 3.11 2.42
N THR A 242 5.18 2.81 2.02
CA THR A 242 4.02 3.68 2.33
C THR A 242 3.62 3.63 3.80
N GLN A 243 4.09 2.63 4.55
CA GLN A 243 3.83 2.52 5.99
C GLN A 243 4.68 3.50 6.82
N GLY A 244 5.59 4.24 6.18
CA GLY A 244 6.47 5.18 6.84
C GLY A 244 7.48 4.48 7.75
N ASN A 245 7.82 5.11 8.87
CA ASN A 245 8.86 4.63 9.77
C ASN A 245 8.52 3.27 10.39
N GLN A 246 9.40 2.30 10.23
CA GLN A 246 9.23 0.93 10.72
C GLN A 246 10.41 0.50 11.60
N ILE A 247 10.12 -0.33 12.59
CA ILE A 247 11.11 -0.87 13.52
C ILE A 247 11.02 -2.39 13.48
N PHE A 248 12.14 -3.04 13.21
CA PHE A 248 12.27 -4.49 13.25
C PHE A 248 13.22 -4.92 14.36
N THR A 249 12.87 -6.01 15.02
CA THR A 249 13.67 -6.58 16.11
C THR A 249 14.30 -7.88 15.63
N VAL A 250 15.59 -8.04 15.87
CA VAL A 250 16.34 -9.29 15.62
C VAL A 250 16.89 -9.85 16.93
N ASN A 251 17.11 -11.16 16.97
CA ASN A 251 17.67 -11.83 18.16
C ASN A 251 19.16 -12.11 17.94
N SER A 252 20.02 -11.72 18.88
CA SER A 252 21.45 -12.09 18.81
C SER A 252 21.63 -13.61 18.79
N HIS A 253 22.49 -14.12 17.90
CA HIS A 253 22.91 -15.53 17.95
C HIS A 253 23.69 -15.83 19.24
N ASN A 254 24.45 -14.84 19.72
CA ASN A 254 25.20 -14.91 20.95
C ASN A 254 24.36 -14.27 22.07
N VAL A 255 23.44 -15.04 22.63
CA VAL A 255 22.75 -14.63 23.86
C VAL A 255 23.70 -14.87 25.02
N ASP A 256 24.51 -13.88 25.36
CA ASP A 256 25.14 -13.84 26.69
C ASP A 256 24.02 -13.98 27.72
N GLU A 257 24.17 -14.88 28.70
CA GLU A 257 23.11 -15.11 29.70
C GLU A 257 22.76 -13.84 30.49
N ASP A 258 23.69 -12.87 30.54
CA ASP A 258 23.52 -11.55 31.14
C ASP A 258 22.68 -10.57 30.28
N ASN A 259 22.46 -10.89 28.99
CA ASN A 259 21.62 -10.14 28.04
C ASN A 259 20.28 -10.83 27.76
N LYS A 260 19.89 -11.84 28.54
CA LYS A 260 18.53 -12.37 28.51
C LYS A 260 17.55 -11.28 28.93
N PRO A 261 16.44 -11.05 28.20
CA PRO A 261 15.41 -10.13 28.65
C PRO A 261 14.94 -10.54 30.05
N ILE A 262 14.94 -9.59 30.98
CA ILE A 262 14.45 -9.79 32.35
C ILE A 262 12.93 -9.95 32.26
N GLY A 263 12.45 -11.18 32.14
CA GLY A 263 11.04 -11.52 32.29
C GLY A 263 10.45 -12.26 31.09
N ASN A 264 10.04 -13.50 31.33
CA ASN A 264 9.39 -14.39 30.36
C ASN A 264 7.87 -14.12 30.28
N ASN A 265 7.45 -12.88 30.02
CA ASN A 265 6.04 -12.50 29.84
C ASN A 265 5.94 -11.31 28.88
N ASP A 266 5.93 -11.62 27.58
CA ASP A 266 6.18 -10.67 26.50
C ASP A 266 4.99 -9.76 26.15
N LYS A 267 3.91 -9.83 26.93
CA LYS A 267 2.67 -9.12 26.65
C LYS A 267 2.03 -8.61 27.93
N VAL A 268 1.70 -7.33 27.96
CA VAL A 268 0.73 -6.78 28.91
C VAL A 268 -0.62 -6.65 28.20
N VAL A 269 -1.64 -7.24 28.82
CA VAL A 269 -3.02 -7.18 28.35
C VAL A 269 -3.79 -6.19 29.23
N PHE A 270 -4.28 -5.12 28.61
CA PHE A 270 -5.20 -4.17 29.25
C PHE A 270 -6.63 -4.59 28.95
N LYS A 271 -7.45 -4.69 30.00
CA LYS A 271 -8.90 -4.79 29.87
C LYS A 271 -9.48 -3.38 29.83
N ILE A 272 -10.11 -3.00 28.73
CA ILE A 272 -10.75 -1.69 28.59
C ILE A 272 -12.20 -1.79 29.05
N ILE A 273 -12.61 -0.87 29.92
CA ILE A 273 -13.98 -0.71 30.39
C ILE A 273 -14.50 0.69 30.02
N ASP A 274 -15.79 0.79 29.71
CA ASP A 274 -16.42 2.08 29.46
C ASP A 274 -16.65 2.86 30.78
N GLN A 275 -17.11 4.11 30.66
CA GLN A 275 -17.41 4.99 31.78
C GLN A 275 -18.54 4.47 32.72
N HIS A 276 -19.26 3.42 32.33
CA HIS A 276 -20.31 2.76 33.11
C HIS A 276 -19.84 1.41 33.69
N GLY A 277 -18.57 1.03 33.47
CA GLY A 277 -17.99 -0.23 33.95
C GLY A 277 -18.23 -1.44 33.04
N ASN A 278 -18.80 -1.26 31.85
CA ASN A 278 -19.00 -2.34 30.89
C ASN A 278 -17.70 -2.67 30.16
N PHE A 279 -17.50 -3.96 29.86
CA PHE A 279 -16.38 -4.41 29.05
C PHE A 279 -16.48 -3.91 27.61
N VAL A 280 -15.37 -3.39 27.06
CA VAL A 280 -15.26 -2.96 25.66
C VAL A 280 -14.41 -3.95 24.87
N GLU A 281 -13.12 -4.07 25.19
CA GLU A 281 -12.18 -4.94 24.50
C GLU A 281 -10.91 -5.24 25.33
N TYR A 282 -10.04 -6.09 24.78
CA TYR A 282 -8.67 -6.29 25.25
C TYR A 282 -7.66 -5.61 24.32
N LEU A 283 -6.75 -4.81 24.88
CA LEU A 283 -5.60 -4.29 24.16
C LEU A 283 -4.34 -5.00 24.63
N THR A 284 -3.56 -5.54 23.69
CA THR A 284 -2.33 -6.27 23.98
C THR A 284 -1.13 -5.45 23.53
N PHE A 285 -0.20 -5.19 24.44
CA PHE A 285 1.04 -4.48 24.15
C PHE A 285 2.21 -5.40 24.41
N ASN A 286 3.13 -5.48 23.45
CA ASN A 286 4.40 -6.14 23.69
C ASN A 286 5.23 -5.27 24.64
N THR A 287 5.68 -5.85 25.75
CA THR A 287 6.41 -5.11 26.80
C THR A 287 7.92 -5.19 26.72
N TYR A 288 8.46 -5.76 25.63
CA TYR A 288 9.90 -5.82 25.42
C TYR A 288 10.56 -4.45 25.59
N GLY A 289 11.41 -4.33 26.61
CA GLY A 289 12.26 -3.16 26.87
C GLY A 289 11.57 -1.93 27.47
N LYS A 290 10.28 -1.94 27.84
CA LYS A 290 9.60 -0.77 28.42
C LYS A 290 9.27 -0.95 29.90
N ASN A 291 9.81 -0.06 30.74
CA ASN A 291 9.33 0.13 32.12
C ASN A 291 7.96 0.85 32.08
N LEU A 292 6.87 0.11 32.27
CA LEU A 292 5.55 0.70 32.48
C LEU A 292 5.49 1.28 33.90
N LYS A 293 5.66 2.61 34.01
CA LYS A 293 5.24 3.34 35.22
C LYS A 293 3.79 3.74 35.05
N LEU A 294 2.92 3.18 35.89
CA LEU A 294 1.59 3.73 36.11
C LEU A 294 1.77 5.10 36.78
N LEU A 295 1.40 6.16 36.08
CA LEU A 295 1.26 7.48 36.67
C LEU A 295 -0.07 7.49 37.43
N ASN A 296 0.01 7.55 38.76
CA ASN A 296 -1.13 7.80 39.63
C ASN A 296 -1.53 9.27 39.58
#